data_AF-A0A6B3EYG6-F1
#
_entry.id   AF-A0A6B3EYG6-F1
#
_cell.length_a   1.000
_cell.length_b   1.000
_cell.length_c   1.000
_cell.angle_alpha   90.00
_cell.angle_beta   90.00
_cell.angle_gamma   90.00
#
_symmetry.space_group_name_H-M   'P 1'
#
loop_
_entity.id
_entity.type
_entity.pdbx_description
1 polymer ?
#
loop_
_entity_poly.entity_id
_entity_poly.type
_entity_poly.pdbx_seq_one_letter_code
_entity_poly.pdbx_strand_id
1 'polypeptide(L)' 'PELLDFERSMLLTEAAQGITKDDYPDRWRQGPLDFRVTYQFEPGADADGVTVHVPLQVLNQVTAEGFDWQIPGL' A
#
# COMPACT_ATOMS: atom_id res chain seq x y z
N PRO A 1 1.59 -36.02 -13.77
CA PRO A 1 2.53 -34.96 -14.23
C PRO A 1 1.86 -33.57 -14.31
N GLU A 2 0.90 -33.28 -13.44
CA GLU A 2 0.14 -32.01 -13.40
C GLU A 2 -0.04 -31.57 -11.94
N LEU A 3 1.02 -31.73 -11.12
CA LEU A 3 0.98 -31.45 -9.68
C LEU A 3 1.33 -29.99 -9.34
N LEU A 4 1.52 -29.15 -10.37
CA LEU A 4 1.95 -27.75 -10.25
C LEU A 4 1.11 -26.80 -11.14
N ASP A 5 -0.01 -27.28 -11.66
CA ASP A 5 -0.93 -26.45 -12.43
C ASP A 5 -1.88 -25.75 -11.46
N PHE A 6 -1.46 -24.58 -10.98
CA PHE A 6 -2.28 -23.74 -10.12
C PHE A 6 -3.27 -22.96 -10.98
N GLU A 7 -4.57 -23.22 -10.79
CA GLU A 7 -5.59 -22.34 -11.36
C GLU A 7 -5.56 -20.97 -10.66
N ARG A 8 -5.83 -19.89 -11.40
CA ARG A 8 -5.85 -18.51 -10.87
C ARG A 8 -6.73 -18.37 -9.61
N SER A 9 -7.80 -19.14 -9.54
CA SER A 9 -8.72 -19.24 -8.40
C SER A 9 -8.06 -19.78 -7.11
N MET A 10 -7.03 -20.62 -7.23
CA MET A 10 -6.27 -21.18 -6.10
C MET A 10 -5.18 -20.23 -5.57
N LEU A 11 -4.81 -19.21 -6.36
CA LEU A 11 -3.89 -18.15 -5.95
C LEU A 11 -4.61 -16.98 -5.27
N LEU A 12 -5.94 -16.93 -5.35
CA LEU A 12 -6.79 -15.94 -4.69
C LEU A 12 -7.14 -16.45 -3.29
N THR A 13 -6.35 -16.08 -2.29
CA THR A 13 -6.66 -16.29 -0.87
C THR A 13 -7.99 -15.63 -0.53
N GLU A 14 -8.80 -16.17 0.38
CA GLU A 14 -10.06 -15.56 0.84
C GLU A 14 -9.87 -14.10 1.33
N ALA A 15 -8.67 -13.74 1.81
CA ALA A 15 -8.26 -12.37 2.15
C ALA A 15 -8.31 -11.38 0.97
N ALA A 16 -8.11 -11.84 -0.27
CA ALA A 16 -8.18 -11.00 -1.46
C ALA A 16 -9.61 -10.67 -1.88
N GLN A 17 -10.63 -11.38 -1.35
CA GLN A 17 -12.02 -11.20 -1.76
C GLN A 17 -12.68 -9.92 -1.19
N GLY A 18 -12.02 -9.26 -0.22
CA GLY A 18 -12.49 -8.00 0.38
C GLY A 18 -11.58 -6.79 0.12
N ILE A 19 -10.45 -6.99 -0.55
CA ILE A 19 -9.50 -5.92 -0.86
C ILE A 19 -10.00 -5.15 -2.08
N THR A 20 -10.35 -3.89 -1.85
CA THR A 20 -10.74 -2.94 -2.89
C THR A 20 -9.56 -2.06 -3.28
N LYS A 21 -9.66 -1.38 -4.43
CA LYS A 21 -8.67 -0.35 -4.80
C LYS A 21 -8.58 0.78 -3.79
N ASP A 22 -9.66 1.04 -3.05
CA ASP A 22 -9.70 2.09 -2.04
C ASP A 22 -8.86 1.73 -0.81
N ASP A 23 -8.55 0.43 -0.61
CA ASP A 23 -7.60 -0.04 0.40
C ASP A 23 -6.13 0.15 -0.03
N TYR A 24 -5.87 0.60 -1.27
CA TYR A 24 -4.53 0.84 -1.82
C TYR A 24 -4.49 2.13 -2.66
N PRO A 25 -4.75 3.30 -2.05
CA PRO A 25 -4.73 4.56 -2.76
C PRO A 25 -3.34 4.90 -3.32
N ASP A 26 -3.28 5.32 -4.58
CA ASP A 26 -2.05 5.82 -5.20
C ASP A 26 -1.66 7.21 -4.69
N ARG A 27 -2.54 7.86 -3.92
CA ARG A 27 -2.39 9.21 -3.42
C ARG A 27 -2.78 9.34 -1.95
N TRP A 28 -1.99 10.11 -1.21
CA TRP A 28 -2.19 10.41 0.19
C TRP A 28 -2.51 11.89 0.37
N ARG A 29 -3.66 12.21 0.98
CA ARG A 29 -4.11 13.60 1.14
C ARG A 29 -4.03 14.04 2.60
N GLN A 30 -3.32 15.16 2.84
CA GLN A 30 -3.28 15.83 4.13
C GLN A 30 -3.73 17.29 3.95
N GLY A 31 -4.99 17.56 4.25
CA GLY A 31 -5.61 18.86 4.00
C GLY A 31 -5.52 19.26 2.51
N PRO A 32 -4.79 20.34 2.17
CA PRO A 32 -4.56 20.76 0.79
C PRO A 32 -3.43 20.00 0.08
N LEU A 33 -2.58 19.28 0.83
CA LEU A 33 -1.42 18.56 0.29
C LEU A 33 -1.83 17.19 -0.23
N ASP A 34 -1.17 16.77 -1.30
CA ASP A 34 -1.49 15.52 -1.99
C ASP A 34 -0.19 14.86 -2.48
N PHE A 35 0.12 13.69 -1.93
CA PHE A 35 1.38 12.97 -2.11
C PHE A 35 1.19 11.68 -2.86
N ARG A 36 2.19 11.27 -3.62
CA ARG A 36 2.20 9.95 -4.25
C ARG A 36 2.51 8.87 -3.22
N VAL A 37 1.81 7.75 -3.31
CA VAL A 37 2.07 6.54 -2.50
C VAL A 37 2.62 5.44 -3.39
N THR A 38 3.58 4.68 -2.88
CA THR A 38 4.08 3.46 -3.51
C THR A 38 4.08 2.32 -2.51
N TYR A 39 3.76 1.13 -3.02
CA TYR A 39 3.65 -0.11 -2.24
C TYR A 39 4.73 -1.08 -2.67
N GLN A 40 5.36 -1.73 -1.70
CA GLN A 40 6.29 -2.83 -1.92
C GLN A 40 5.93 -3.96 -0.97
N PHE A 41 5.79 -5.18 -1.53
CA PHE A 41 5.53 -6.38 -0.77
C PHE A 41 6.71 -7.33 -0.98
N GLU A 42 7.74 -7.14 -0.16
CA GLU A 42 8.97 -7.92 -0.19
C GLU A 42 9.43 -8.17 1.25
N PRO A 43 8.88 -9.22 1.91
CA PRO A 43 9.21 -9.56 3.28
C PRO A 43 10.73 -9.64 3.51
N GLY A 44 11.23 -8.77 4.39
CA GLY A 44 12.66 -8.69 4.73
C GLY A 44 13.46 -7.58 4.03
N ALA A 45 12.84 -6.79 3.15
CA ALA A 45 13.42 -5.54 2.66
C ALA A 45 13.06 -4.37 3.59
N ASP A 46 13.95 -3.37 3.72
CA ASP A 46 13.70 -2.18 4.55
C ASP A 46 12.49 -1.35 4.08
N ALA A 47 12.13 -1.49 2.79
CA ALA A 47 11.01 -0.81 2.16
C ALA A 47 9.74 -1.68 2.07
N ASP A 48 9.71 -2.84 2.74
CA ASP A 48 8.50 -3.65 2.84
C ASP A 48 7.38 -2.83 3.52
N GLY A 49 6.28 -2.61 2.79
CA GLY A 49 5.14 -1.81 3.23
C GLY A 49 4.81 -0.60 2.34
N VAL A 50 4.45 0.51 2.98
CA VAL A 50 3.91 1.73 2.34
C VAL A 50 4.92 2.85 2.39
N THR A 51 5.20 3.48 1.24
CA THR A 51 6.05 4.67 1.15
C THR A 51 5.26 5.86 0.62
N VAL A 52 5.29 6.98 1.34
CA VAL A 52 4.71 8.26 0.89
C VAL A 52 5.82 9.21 0.43
N HIS A 53 5.68 9.73 -0.79
CA HIS A 53 6.67 10.62 -1.41
C HIS A 53 6.34 12.07 -1.09
N VAL A 54 7.12 12.68 -0.18
CA VAL A 54 6.94 14.08 0.26
C VAL A 54 7.95 15.00 -0.45
N PRO A 55 7.49 15.96 -1.28
CA PRO A 55 8.38 16.96 -1.88
C PRO A 55 9.00 17.88 -0.82
N LEU A 56 10.31 18.14 -0.91
CA LEU A 56 11.04 18.94 0.07
C LEU A 56 10.45 20.35 0.25
N GLN A 57 9.86 20.93 -0.80
CA GLN A 57 9.29 22.28 -0.81
C GLN A 57 8.08 22.43 0.13
N VAL A 58 7.40 21.34 0.45
CA VAL A 58 6.22 21.32 1.33
C VAL A 58 6.48 20.59 2.64
N LEU A 59 7.70 20.11 2.89
CA LEU A 59 8.05 19.31 4.07
C LEU A 59 7.72 20.03 5.38
N ASN A 60 7.92 21.35 5.44
CA ASN A 60 7.60 22.17 6.61
C ASN A 60 6.09 22.38 6.85
N GLN A 61 5.24 21.93 5.93
CA GLN A 61 3.78 21.98 6.02
C GLN A 61 3.17 20.62 6.35
N VAL A 62 3.98 19.55 6.37
CA VAL A 62 3.54 18.19 6.68
C VAL A 62 3.44 18.01 8.19
N THR A 63 2.31 17.47 8.65
CA THR A 63 2.15 17.01 10.03
C THR A 63 2.21 15.50 10.12
N ALA A 64 2.50 14.96 11.30
CA ALA A 64 2.49 13.51 11.50
C ALA A 64 1.06 12.94 11.54
N GLU A 65 0.05 13.77 11.83
CA GLU A 65 -1.34 13.30 11.94
C GLU A 65 -1.88 12.85 10.58
N GLY A 66 -2.60 11.72 10.59
CA GLY A 66 -3.18 11.12 9.40
C GLY A 66 -2.36 9.93 8.89
N PHE A 67 -1.03 9.95 9.01
CA PHE A 67 -0.14 8.85 8.56
C PHE A 67 -0.24 7.57 9.42
N ASP A 68 -1.28 7.45 10.23
CA ASP A 68 -1.62 6.32 11.08
C ASP A 68 -2.38 5.20 10.35
N TRP A 69 -2.80 5.43 9.09
CA TRP A 69 -3.43 4.40 8.28
C TRP A 69 -2.48 3.20 8.05
N GLN A 70 -2.98 2.02 8.40
CA GLN A 70 -2.32 0.74 8.14
C GLN A 70 -3.08 0.01 7.04
N ILE A 71 -2.33 -0.58 6.10
CA ILE A 71 -2.89 -1.47 5.07
C ILE A 71 -3.55 -2.66 5.76
N PRO A 72 -4.82 -2.94 5.48
CA PRO A 72 -5.44 -4.18 5.92
C PRO A 72 -4.73 -5.38 5.29
N GLY A 73 -4.08 -6.21 6.12
CA GLY A 73 -3.52 -7.50 5.70
C GLY A 73 -2.01 -7.58 5.45
N LEU A 74 -1.23 -6.58 5.89
CA LEU A 74 0.22 -6.74 6.14
C LEU A 74 0.47 -7.47 7.46
#